data_AF-A0A8S9Q304-F1
#
_entry.id   AF-A0A8S9Q304-F1
#
_cell.length_a   1.000
_cell.length_b   1.000
_cell.length_c   1.000
_cell.angle_alpha   90.00
_cell.angle_beta   90.00
_cell.angle_gamma   90.00
#
_symmetry.space_group_name_H-M   'P 1'
#
loop_
_entity.id
_entity.type
_entity.pdbx_description
1 polymer ?
#
loop_
_entity_poly.entity_id
_entity_poly.type
_entity_poly.pdbx_seq_one_letter_code
_entity_poly.pdbx_strand_id
1 'polypeptide(L)' 'MTEELKRGLIHDLDRFIQRKYFYYRVGRPWTRNYLLCGPPGTGKTSLVAAMAKYLNLESS' A
#
# COMPACT_ATOMS: atom_id res chain seq x y z
N MET A 1 0.89 14.67 7.15
CA MET A 1 1.19 13.71 6.07
C MET A 1 0.66 14.37 4.83
N THR A 2 1.54 14.87 3.99
CA THR A 2 1.16 15.75 2.87
C THR A 2 0.36 14.95 1.85
N GLU A 3 -0.59 15.59 1.17
CA GLU A 3 -1.43 14.93 0.17
C GLU A 3 -0.61 14.32 -0.98
N GLU A 4 0.58 14.84 -1.28
CA GLU A 4 1.49 14.17 -2.23
C GLU A 4 1.95 12.79 -1.75
N LEU A 5 2.22 12.63 -0.45
CA LEU A 5 2.69 11.36 0.10
C LEU A 5 1.61 10.28 -0.02
N LYS A 6 0.34 10.66 0.23
CA LYS A 6 -0.81 9.78 0.02
C LYS A 6 -0.96 9.38 -1.45
N ARG A 7 -0.90 10.35 -2.37
CA ARG A 7 -1.01 10.07 -3.82
C ARG A 7 0.12 9.17 -4.31
N GLY A 8 1.35 9.42 -3.86
CA GLY A 8 2.51 8.59 -4.17
C GLY A 8 2.34 7.15 -3.68
N LEU A 9 1.79 6.98 -2.48
CA LEU A 9 1.53 5.66 -1.90
C LEU A 9 0.44 4.89 -2.67
N ILE A 10 -0.68 5.55 -3.01
CA ILE A 10 -1.76 4.93 -3.80
C ILE A 10 -1.24 4.52 -5.18
N HIS A 11 -0.48 5.39 -5.85
CA HIS A 11 0.07 5.09 -7.16
C HIS A 11 1.10 3.94 -7.12
N ASP A 12 1.90 3.84 -6.05
CA ASP A 12 2.79 2.70 -5.84
C ASP A 12 2.03 1.40 -5.59
N LEU A 13 0.93 1.45 -4.83
CA LEU A 13 0.03 0.31 -4.63
C LEU A 13 -0.59 -0.17 -5.94
N ASP A 14 -1.14 0.72 -6.76
CA ASP A 14 -1.71 0.36 -8.07
C ASP A 14 -0.69 -0.35 -8.96
N ARG A 15 0.54 0.20 -9.00
CA ARG A 15 1.64 -0.40 -9.74
C ARG A 15 2.02 -1.78 -9.17
N PHE A 16 1.98 -1.95 -7.86
CA PHE A 16 2.27 -3.23 -7.20
C PHE A 16 1.21 -4.30 -7.55
N ILE A 17 -0.07 -3.93 -7.57
CA ILE A 17 -1.18 -4.82 -7.93
C ILE A 17 -1.08 -5.24 -9.40
N GLN A 18 -0.89 -4.29 -10.32
CA GLN A 18 -0.78 -4.56 -11.76
C GLN A 18 0.39 -5.49 -12.10
N ARG A 19 1.47 -5.46 -11.29
CA ARG A 19 2.66 -6.28 -11.51
C ARG A 19 2.56 -7.68 -10.89
N LYS A 20 1.44 -8.07 -10.27
CA LYS A 20 1.26 -9.42 -9.69
C LYS A 20 1.66 -10.54 -10.66
N TYR A 21 1.24 -10.43 -11.92
CA TYR A 21 1.57 -11.41 -12.96
C TYR A 21 3.07 -11.46 -13.29
N PHE A 22 3.77 -10.33 -13.20
CA PHE A 22 5.23 -10.28 -13.38
C PHE A 22 5.95 -11.01 -12.24
N TYR A 23 5.56 -10.79 -10.98
CA TYR A 23 6.15 -11.52 -9.83
C TYR A 23 5.92 -13.03 -9.95
N TYR A 24 4.71 -13.43 -10.36
CA TYR A 24 4.37 -14.83 -10.61
C TYR A 24 5.26 -15.45 -11.70
N ARG A 25 5.44 -14.74 -12.82
CA ARG A 25 6.29 -15.19 -13.94
C ARG A 25 7.77 -15.33 -13.57
N VAL A 26 8.29 -14.46 -12.71
CA VAL A 26 9.70 -14.45 -12.30
C VAL A 26 9.95 -15.36 -11.08
N GLY A 27 8.89 -15.97 -10.51
CA GLY A 27 8.99 -16.87 -9.36
C GLY A 27 9.41 -16.17 -8.06
N ARG A 28 9.19 -14.86 -7.95
CA ARG A 28 9.52 -14.09 -6.73
C ARG A 28 8.28 -13.89 -5.86
N PRO A 29 8.46 -13.86 -4.51
CA PRO A 29 7.38 -13.52 -3.60
C PRO A 29 6.76 -12.17 -3.95
N TRP A 30 5.42 -12.15 -4.06
CA TRP A 30 4.66 -10.92 -4.32
C TRP A 30 4.36 -10.23 -2.98
N THR A 31 5.33 -9.48 -2.46
CA THR A 31 5.24 -8.82 -1.14
C THR A 31 5.72 -7.37 -1.22
N ARG A 32 5.05 -6.45 -0.50
CA ARG A 32 5.40 -5.03 -0.41
C ARG A 32 5.31 -4.57 1.05
N ASN A 33 6.39 -4.01 1.58
CA ASN A 33 6.46 -3.47 2.93
C ASN A 33 6.56 -1.94 2.89
N TYR A 34 5.79 -1.27 3.74
CA TYR A 34 5.82 0.19 3.90
C TYR A 34 6.15 0.54 5.35
N LEU A 35 7.12 1.43 5.55
CA LEU A 35 7.44 2.00 6.86
C LEU A 35 6.84 3.39 6.96
N LEU A 36 5.76 3.53 7.74
CA LEU A 36 5.10 4.81 7.98
C LEU A 36 5.68 5.47 9.23
N CYS A 37 6.63 6.40 9.04
CA CYS A 37 7.23 7.15 10.14
C CYS A 37 6.64 8.58 10.25
N GLY A 38 6.61 9.12 11.46
CA GLY A 38 6.39 10.54 11.73
C GLY A 38 5.71 10.79 13.07
N PRO A 39 5.32 12.04 13.35
CA PRO A 39 4.76 12.43 14.64
C PRO A 39 3.49 11.64 15.01
N PRO A 40 3.20 11.41 16.30
CA PRO A 40 1.90 10.90 16.73
C PRO A 40 0.77 11.84 16.27
N GLY A 41 -0.40 11.30 15.96
CA GLY A 41 -1.56 12.08 15.50
C GLY A 41 -1.61 12.41 13.99
N THR A 42 -0.63 11.97 13.18
CA THR A 42 -0.67 12.22 11.71
C THR A 42 -1.54 11.25 10.89
N GLY A 43 -2.40 10.45 11.54
CA GLY A 43 -3.34 9.55 10.83
C GLY A 43 -2.68 8.37 10.11
N LYS A 44 -1.49 7.92 10.54
CA LYS A 44 -0.78 6.79 9.91
C LYS A 44 -1.59 5.50 9.99
N THR A 45 -2.20 5.22 11.14
CA THR A 45 -3.07 4.05 11.35
C THR A 45 -4.34 4.15 10.50
N SER A 46 -4.94 5.34 10.40
CA SER A 46 -6.12 5.58 9.55
C SER A 46 -5.80 5.38 8.06
N LEU A 47 -4.58 5.71 7.62
CA LEU A 47 -4.12 5.44 6.26
C LEU A 47 -4.00 3.94 5.99
N VAL A 48 -3.40 3.19 6.92
CA VAL A 48 -3.27 1.72 6.79
C VAL A 48 -4.66 1.08 6.69
N ALA A 49 -5.62 1.50 7.51
CA ALA A 49 -6.99 1.02 7.43
C ALA A 49 -7.66 1.35 6.08
N ALA A 50 -7.48 2.58 5.57
CA ALA A 50 -7.99 2.97 4.26
C ALA A 50 -7.34 2.17 3.12
N MET A 51 -6.04 1.86 3.22
CA MET A 51 -5.31 1.03 2.26
C MET A 51 -5.79 -0.43 2.29
N ALA A 52 -5.98 -1.01 3.49
CA ALA A 52 -6.51 -2.37 3.63
C ALA A 52 -7.89 -2.50 2.98
N LYS A 53 -8.75 -1.51 3.22
CA LYS A 53 -10.06 -1.39 2.57
C LYS A 53 -9.96 -1.23 1.05
N TYR A 54 -9.05 -0.38 0.58
CA TYR A 54 -8.84 -0.15 -0.86
C TYR A 54 -8.32 -1.39 -1.59
N LEU A 55 -7.44 -2.16 -0.95
CA LEU A 55 -6.89 -3.40 -1.48
C LEU A 55 -7.86 -4.59 -1.37
N ASN A 56 -9.09 -4.38 -0.88
CA ASN A 56 -10.07 -5.44 -0.58
C ASN A 56 -9.51 -6.58 0.29
N LEU A 57 -8.46 -6.30 1.09
CA LEU A 57 -7.92 -7.27 2.05
C LEU A 57 -8.88 -7.51 3.22
N GLU A 58 -9.89 -6.67 3.36
CA GLU A 58 -11.01 -6.82 4.29
C GLU A 58 -12.19 -7.48 3.54
N SER A 59 -12.10 -8.78 3.32
CA SER A 59 -13.24 -9.63 2.93
C SER A 59 -13.13 -10.93 3.72
N SER A 60 -14.04 -11.11 4.68
CA SER A 60 -14.43 -12.30 5.47
C SER A 60 -13.48 -13.49 5.58
#